data_AF-A0A3B0X1Y0-F1
#
_entry.id   AF-A0A3B0X1Y0-F1
#
_cell.length_a   1.000
_cell.length_b   1.000
_cell.length_c   1.000
_cell.angle_alpha   90.00
_cell.angle_beta   90.00
_cell.angle_gamma   90.00
#
_symmetry.space_group_name_H-M   'P 1'
#
loop_
_entity.id
_entity.type
_entity.pdbx_description
1 polymer ?
#
loop_
_entity_poly.entity_id
_entity_poly.type
_entity_poly.pdbx_seq_one_letter_code
_entity_poly.pdbx_strand_id
1 'polypeptide(L)' 'MHTAQSLVKESVDLVSLPDVYTRLRSIIFSPDTNMSDIAEVLVHDPAVVARLLKLVNSPFFGLVSKIDTM' A
#
# COMPACT_ATOMS: atom_id res chain seq x y z
N MET A 1 23.77 -14.12 -13.22
CA MET A 1 23.27 -12.83 -13.75
C MET A 1 21.90 -12.60 -13.17
N HIS A 2 21.76 -11.67 -12.24
CA HIS A 2 20.44 -11.29 -11.73
C HIS A 2 19.78 -10.38 -12.77
N THR A 3 18.62 -10.78 -13.30
CA THR A 3 17.82 -9.92 -14.18
C THR A 3 17.19 -8.80 -13.36
N ALA A 4 16.83 -7.68 -14.01
CA ALA A 4 16.09 -6.59 -13.34
C ALA A 4 14.84 -7.12 -12.61
N GLN A 5 14.18 -8.15 -13.17
CA GLN A 5 13.07 -8.86 -12.53
C GLN A 5 13.47 -9.61 -11.25
N SER A 6 14.67 -10.18 -11.16
CA SER A 6 15.16 -10.87 -9.95
C SER A 6 15.44 -9.88 -8.82
N LEU A 7 16.02 -8.71 -9.14
CA LEU A 7 16.31 -7.66 -8.17
C LEU A 7 15.01 -7.04 -7.62
N VAL A 8 14.01 -6.82 -8.48
CA VAL A 8 12.69 -6.33 -8.07
C VAL A 8 11.96 -7.33 -7.16
N LYS A 9 12.19 -8.64 -7.35
CA LYS A 9 11.59 -9.71 -6.55
C LYS A 9 12.19 -9.81 -5.14
N GLU A 10 13.48 -9.52 -5.00
CA GLU A 10 14.19 -9.47 -3.71
C GLU A 10 14.01 -8.13 -2.98
N SER A 11 13.81 -7.02 -3.71
CA SER A 11 13.53 -5.71 -3.11
C SER A 11 12.12 -5.56 -2.53
N VAL A 12 11.32 -6.64 -2.46
CA VAL A 12 9.98 -6.59 -1.85
C VAL A 12 10.04 -6.51 -0.31
N ASP A 13 11.23 -6.49 0.29
CA ASP A 13 11.44 -5.95 1.65
C ASP A 13 11.57 -4.42 1.65
N LEU A 14 10.73 -3.73 0.85
CA LEU A 14 10.57 -2.28 0.91
C LEU A 14 9.79 -1.93 2.17
N VAL A 15 10.54 -1.87 3.27
CA VAL A 15 10.21 -1.24 4.54
C VAL A 15 9.45 0.04 4.20
N SER A 16 8.16 0.12 4.59
CA SER A 16 7.42 1.37 4.46
C SER A 16 8.24 2.47 5.11
N LEU A 17 8.30 3.65 4.50
CA LEU A 17 9.01 4.76 5.12
C LEU A 17 8.47 4.94 6.56
N PRO A 18 9.34 5.08 7.58
CA PRO A 18 8.93 5.18 8.97
C PRO A 18 7.83 6.23 9.20
N ASP A 19 7.84 7.28 8.39
CA ASP A 19 6.87 8.38 8.43
C ASP A 19 5.45 7.94 8.09
N VAL A 20 5.25 7.25 6.95
CA VAL A 20 3.91 6.79 6.52
C VAL A 20 3.33 5.79 7.52
N TYR A 21 4.14 4.87 8.03
CA TYR A 21 3.69 3.95 9.07
C TYR A 21 3.28 4.68 10.36
N THR A 22 4.12 5.60 10.85
CA THR A 22 3.85 6.32 12.10
C THR A 22 2.61 7.20 11.97
N ARG A 23 2.46 7.88 10.84
CA ARG A 23 1.31 8.73 10.56
C ARG A 23 0.04 7.92 10.41
N LEU A 24 0.06 6.83 9.65
CA LEU A 24 -1.09 5.93 9.52
C LEU A 24 -1.51 5.36 10.88
N ARG A 25 -0.54 4.93 11.71
CA ARG A 25 -0.78 4.45 13.07
C ARG A 25 -1.48 5.50 13.95
N SER A 26 -1.13 6.78 13.77
CA SER A 26 -1.70 7.87 14.57
C SER A 26 -3.16 8.19 14.20
N ILE A 27 -3.56 7.96 12.95
CA ILE A 27 -4.90 8.32 12.46
C ILE A 27 -5.86 7.12 12.43
N ILE A 28 -5.38 5.90 12.22
CA ILE A 28 -6.26 4.73 12.00
C ILE A 28 -7.11 4.35 13.22
N PHE A 29 -6.72 4.78 14.42
CA PHE A 29 -7.45 4.56 15.66
C PHE A 29 -8.19 5.81 16.15
N SER A 30 -8.11 6.92 15.42
CA SER A 30 -8.81 8.16 15.76
C SER A 30 -10.29 8.03 15.40
N PRO A 31 -11.23 8.38 16.30
CA PRO A 31 -12.67 8.34 16.02
C PRO A 31 -13.10 9.37 14.96
N ASP A 32 -12.28 10.40 14.72
CA ASP A 32 -12.57 11.48 13.77
C ASP A 32 -12.00 11.21 12.37
N THR A 33 -11.25 10.12 12.20
CA THR A 33 -10.60 9.79 10.94
C THR A 33 -11.54 9.09 9.97
N ASN A 34 -11.53 9.55 8.73
CA ASN A 34 -12.27 8.96 7.62
C ASN A 34 -11.32 8.27 6.62
N MET A 35 -11.90 7.57 5.64
CA MET A 35 -11.10 6.83 4.64
C MET A 35 -10.27 7.74 3.72
N SER A 36 -10.71 8.97 3.47
CA SER A 36 -9.95 9.94 2.66
C SER A 36 -8.68 10.39 3.38
N ASP A 37 -8.72 10.58 4.70
CA ASP A 37 -7.53 10.92 5.49
C ASP A 37 -6.49 9.78 5.44
N ILE A 38 -6.97 8.53 5.49
CA ILE A 38 -6.12 7.34 5.37
C ILE A 38 -5.50 7.26 3.96
N ALA A 39 -6.31 7.48 2.92
CA ALA A 39 -5.84 7.50 1.54
C ALA A 39 -4.77 8.58 1.32
N GLU A 40 -4.95 9.78 1.90
CA GLU A 40 -4.00 10.88 1.80
C GLU A 40 -2.63 10.51 2.41
N VAL A 41 -2.62 9.83 3.56
CA VAL A 41 -1.38 9.33 4.17
C VAL A 41 -0.71 8.26 3.31
N LEU A 42 -1.49 7.35 2.72
CA LEU A 42 -0.96 6.25 1.91
C LEU A 42 -0.38 6.72 0.57
N VAL A 43 -0.99 7.73 -0.07
CA VAL A 43 -0.55 8.28 -1.36
C VAL A 43 0.87 8.86 -1.30
N HIS A 44 1.36 9.25 -0.12
CA HIS A 44 2.74 9.70 0.06
C HIS A 44 3.80 8.59 -0.13
N ASP A 45 3.42 7.30 -0.10
CA ASP A 45 4.31 6.18 -0.41
C ASP A 45 3.72 5.31 -1.55
N PRO A 46 4.15 5.56 -2.81
CA PRO A 46 3.69 4.80 -3.97
C PRO A 46 3.94 3.28 -3.86
N ALA A 47 4.96 2.84 -3.09
CA ALA A 47 5.23 1.42 -2.90
C ALA A 47 4.16 0.77 -2.02
N VAL A 48 3.70 1.46 -0.97
CA VAL A 48 2.56 1.00 -0.14
C VAL A 48 1.29 0.92 -0.97
N VAL A 49 0.98 1.96 -1.76
CA VAL A 49 -0.20 1.99 -2.64
C VAL A 49 -0.18 0.82 -3.62
N ALA A 50 0.94 0.60 -4.30
CA ALA A 50 1.07 -0.50 -5.27
C ALA A 50 0.86 -1.88 -4.63
N ARG A 51 1.35 -2.10 -3.41
CA ARG A 51 1.12 -3.36 -2.68
C ARG A 51 -0.33 -3.52 -2.27
N LEU A 52 -0.98 -2.46 -1.79
CA LEU A 52 -2.39 -2.49 -1.43
C LEU A 52 -3.25 -2.80 -2.64
N LEU A 53 -3.03 -2.12 -3.77
CA LEU A 53 -3.73 -2.39 -5.03
C LEU A 53 -3.52 -3.84 -5.50
N LYS A 54 -2.29 -4.37 -5.38
CA LYS A 54 -2.01 -5.78 -5.70
C LYS A 54 -2.75 -6.75 -4.76
N LEU A 55 -2.87 -6.41 -3.48
CA LEU A 55 -3.55 -7.22 -2.48
C LEU A 55 -5.07 -7.25 -2.72
N VAL A 56 -5.70 -6.09 -2.93
CA VAL A 56 -7.16 -6.00 -3.15
C VAL A 56 -7.60 -6.64 -4.46
N ASN A 57 -6.73 -6.61 -5.48
CA ASN A 57 -6.95 -7.31 -6.75
C ASN A 57 -6.60 -8.81 -6.69
N SER A 58 -6.21 -9.34 -5.53
CA SER A 58 -5.93 -10.77 -5.39
C SER A 58 -7.24 -11.58 -5.32
N PRO A 59 -7.21 -12.87 -5.67
CA PRO A 59 -8.39 -13.75 -5.59
C PRO A 59 -9.03 -13.81 -4.19
N PHE A 60 -8.28 -13.46 -3.13
CA PHE A 60 -8.77 -13.43 -1.76
C PHE A 60 -10.02 -12.56 -1.59
N PHE A 61 -10.11 -11.44 -2.30
CA PHE A 61 -11.24 -10.51 -2.20
C PHE A 61 -12.36 -10.81 -3.21
N GLY A 62 -12.15 -11.72 -4.17
CA GLY A 62 -13.19 -12.15 -5.12
C GLY A 62 -13.77 -11.04 -6.01
N LEU A 63 -13.05 -9.93 -6.20
CA LEU A 63 -13.53 -8.80 -7.00
C LEU A 63 -13.52 -9.14 -8.49
N VAL A 64 -14.63 -8.83 -9.17
CA VAL A 64 -14.80 -9.08 -10.62
C VAL A 64 -14.09 -8.01 -11.46
N SER A 65 -13.96 -6.80 -10.93
CA SER A 65 -13.31 -5.66 -11.57
C SER A 65 -11.99 -5.33 -10.90
N LYS A 66 -11.03 -4.88 -11.71
CA LYS A 66 -9.74 -4.39 -11.21
C LYS A 66 -9.91 -3.03 -10.51
N ILE A 67 -9.28 -2.88 -9.35
CA ILE A 67 -9.19 -1.62 -8.62
C ILE A 67 -7.88 -0.93 -8.99
N ASP A 68 -7.98 0.31 -9.45
CA ASP A 68 -6.85 1.09 -9.98
C ASP A 68 -6.58 2.38 -9.18
N THR A 69 -7.51 2.74 -8.28
CA THR A 69 -7.53 4.01 -7.57
C THR A 69 -7.47 3.81 -6.06
N MET A 70 -6.95 4.81 -5.36
CA MET A 70 -7.07 4.99 -3.92
C MET A 70 -8.30 5.83 -3.58
#